data_AF-A0A4V3I3H0-F1
#
_entry.id   AF-A0A4V3I3H0-F1
#
_cell.length_a   1.000
_cell.length_b   1.000
_cell.length_c   1.000
_cell.angle_alpha   90.00
_cell.angle_beta   90.00
_cell.angle_gamma   90.00
#
_symmetry.space_group_name_H-M   'P 1'
#
loop_
_entity.id
_entity.type
_entity.pdbx_description
1 polymer ?
#
loop_
_entity_poly.entity_id
_entity_poly.type
_entity_poly.pdbx_seq_one_letter_code
_entity_poly.pdbx_strand_id
1 'polypeptide(L)'
;MNTSTDPESPCNDDALAAITILRYHEQVDTNLTGSDAETYIRAVQAVFHAQQEDRIGLFSIVNHPPRSQDIYAPNMPSLRHSATLIALRQEIWSVLLYRRSFRLPLYGTEDCSQFDPDDNADDYDWANRILVWCAYALKFCFGTSSENCPEAENHPKARAERWNALKTFEHNWDAHLPPHYKPLAYRARDPARGQYFPKMWHANDCQVLALQHVELTRIVLAVHGAKKRRLGIGAHAAGLALEELLRGATRKICGLALSNHQDQPTMVTAGVGISLCGEYFDDPGERQAIVDFMADLERLHAWPTSSVVDALRSAWGGGP
;
A
#
# COMPACT_ATOMS: atom_id res chain seq x y z
N MET A 1 -10.84 -4.89 -34.24
CA MET A 1 -10.69 -5.07 -32.78
C MET A 1 -11.67 -6.17 -32.39
N ASN A 2 -11.27 -7.42 -32.62
CA ASN A 2 -12.11 -8.59 -32.34
C ASN A 2 -11.63 -9.18 -31.03
N THR A 3 -12.40 -9.00 -29.97
CA THR A 3 -12.24 -9.74 -28.72
C THR A 3 -12.74 -11.16 -28.97
N SER A 4 -11.83 -12.05 -29.36
CA SER A 4 -12.12 -13.48 -29.45
C SER A 4 -12.40 -14.01 -28.04
N THR A 5 -13.66 -14.35 -27.80
CA THR A 5 -14.10 -15.16 -26.66
C THR A 5 -13.78 -16.62 -26.98
N ASP A 6 -12.51 -16.99 -26.86
CA ASP A 6 -12.06 -18.38 -27.00
C ASP A 6 -11.58 -18.86 -25.61
N PRO A 7 -12.24 -19.84 -24.99
CA PRO A 7 -11.92 -20.31 -23.65
C PRO A 7 -10.61 -21.12 -23.56
N GLU A 8 -9.94 -21.40 -24.68
CA GLU A 8 -8.67 -22.15 -24.73
C GLU A 8 -7.40 -21.28 -24.83
N SER A 9 -7.52 -19.95 -24.85
CA SER A 9 -6.34 -19.08 -24.80
C SER A 9 -6.13 -18.56 -23.38
N PRO A 10 -5.28 -19.20 -22.56
CA PRO A 10 -4.97 -18.66 -21.24
C PRO A 10 -4.47 -17.24 -21.42
N CYS A 11 -5.14 -16.28 -20.77
CA CYS A 11 -4.84 -14.85 -20.87
C CYS A 11 -3.31 -14.65 -20.89
N ASN A 12 -2.80 -14.28 -22.07
CA ASN A 12 -1.37 -14.17 -22.35
C ASN A 12 -0.76 -13.21 -21.33
N ASP A 13 0.44 -13.49 -20.82
CA ASP A 13 1.11 -12.64 -19.84
C ASP A 13 1.23 -11.17 -20.33
N ASP A 14 1.29 -11.00 -21.65
CA ASP A 14 1.21 -9.70 -22.35
C ASP A 14 -0.10 -8.94 -22.08
N ALA A 15 -1.23 -9.64 -21.99
CA ALA A 15 -2.53 -9.03 -21.72
C ALA A 15 -2.61 -8.51 -20.27
N LEU A 16 -2.12 -9.27 -19.29
CA LEU A 16 -2.06 -8.80 -17.90
C LEU A 16 -1.13 -7.59 -17.78
N ALA A 17 0.04 -7.62 -18.43
CA ALA A 17 0.94 -6.49 -18.48
C ALA A 17 0.29 -5.25 -19.13
N ALA A 18 -0.36 -5.42 -20.28
CA ALA A 18 -1.06 -4.34 -20.98
C ALA A 18 -2.19 -3.73 -20.13
N ILE A 19 -3.02 -4.56 -19.50
CA ILE A 19 -4.10 -4.08 -18.61
C ILE A 19 -3.52 -3.27 -17.44
N THR A 20 -2.40 -3.71 -16.88
CA THR A 20 -1.74 -3.04 -15.75
C THR A 20 -1.16 -1.68 -16.16
N ILE A 21 -0.60 -1.57 -17.36
CA ILE A 21 -0.15 -0.30 -17.95
C ILE A 21 -1.34 0.63 -18.19
N LEU A 22 -2.42 0.11 -18.79
CA LEU A 22 -3.64 0.89 -19.03
C LEU A 22 -4.28 1.35 -17.71
N ARG A 23 -4.22 0.53 -16.66
CA ARG A 23 -4.65 0.91 -15.31
C ARG A 23 -3.86 2.10 -14.78
N TYR A 24 -2.55 2.12 -15.00
CA TYR A 24 -1.72 3.26 -14.61
C TYR A 24 -2.14 4.55 -15.35
N HIS A 25 -2.34 4.48 -16.67
CA HIS A 25 -2.84 5.63 -17.43
C HIS A 25 -4.20 6.11 -16.92
N GLU A 26 -5.13 5.19 -16.62
CA GLU A 26 -6.43 5.54 -16.03
C GLU A 26 -6.32 6.28 -14.68
N GLN A 27 -5.29 5.98 -13.88
CA GLN A 27 -5.03 6.67 -12.60
C GLN A 27 -4.40 8.06 -12.80
N VAL A 28 -3.50 8.19 -13.77
CA VAL A 28 -2.78 9.45 -14.05
C VAL A 28 -3.64 10.44 -14.81
N ASP A 29 -4.47 9.97 -15.72
CA ASP A 29 -5.29 10.81 -16.60
C ASP A 29 -6.56 11.35 -15.93
N THR A 30 -6.75 11.17 -14.61
CA THR A 30 -7.96 11.65 -13.92
C THR A 30 -8.13 13.16 -13.98
N ASN A 31 -7.04 13.92 -14.12
CA ASN A 31 -7.08 15.36 -14.38
C ASN A 31 -7.75 15.69 -15.75
N LEU A 32 -7.66 14.79 -16.73
CA LEU A 32 -8.23 14.94 -18.07
C LEU A 32 -9.64 14.35 -18.17
N THR A 33 -9.85 13.17 -17.57
CA THR A 33 -11.13 12.43 -17.64
C THR A 33 -12.13 12.88 -16.58
N GLY A 34 -11.69 13.60 -15.55
CA GLY A 34 -12.48 14.06 -14.41
C GLY A 34 -12.81 12.97 -13.37
N SER A 35 -12.48 11.70 -13.63
CA SER A 35 -12.66 10.61 -12.68
C SER A 35 -11.86 9.36 -13.06
N ASP A 36 -11.50 8.58 -12.04
CA ASP A 36 -10.97 7.23 -12.21
C ASP A 36 -12.13 6.23 -12.34
N ALA A 37 -12.37 5.73 -13.55
CA ALA A 37 -13.46 4.80 -13.84
C ALA A 37 -13.23 3.39 -13.27
N GLU A 38 -12.01 3.07 -12.82
CA GLU A 38 -11.62 1.75 -12.34
C GLU A 38 -11.94 0.61 -13.34
N THR A 39 -11.92 0.90 -14.63
CA THR A 39 -12.25 -0.04 -15.70
C THR A 39 -11.19 -1.13 -15.78
N TYR A 40 -9.91 -0.73 -15.78
CA TYR A 40 -8.82 -1.66 -15.98
C TYR A 40 -8.55 -2.50 -14.74
N ILE A 41 -8.83 -2.00 -13.53
CA ILE A 41 -8.71 -2.83 -12.32
C ILE A 41 -9.79 -3.93 -12.26
N ARG A 42 -10.98 -3.69 -12.83
CA ARG A 42 -11.99 -4.74 -13.02
C ARG A 42 -11.54 -5.77 -14.05
N ALA A 43 -10.85 -5.33 -15.11
CA ALA A 43 -10.24 -6.25 -16.09
C ALA A 43 -9.14 -7.10 -15.46
N VAL A 44 -8.26 -6.51 -14.63
CA VAL A 44 -7.28 -7.26 -13.82
C VAL A 44 -8.02 -8.31 -12.98
N GLN A 45 -9.02 -7.90 -12.21
CA GLN A 45 -9.80 -8.83 -11.38
C GLN A 45 -10.38 -10.00 -12.21
N ALA A 46 -10.93 -9.73 -13.40
CA ALA A 46 -11.47 -10.77 -14.28
C ALA A 46 -10.39 -11.75 -14.76
N VAL A 47 -9.19 -11.28 -15.09
CA VAL A 47 -8.05 -12.14 -15.45
C VAL A 47 -7.68 -13.08 -14.31
N PHE A 48 -7.60 -12.56 -13.07
CA PHE A 48 -7.30 -13.39 -11.90
C PHE A 48 -8.38 -14.44 -11.62
N HIS A 49 -9.67 -14.12 -11.84
CA HIS A 49 -10.76 -15.10 -11.69
C HIS A 49 -10.80 -16.13 -12.81
N ALA A 50 -10.49 -15.75 -14.06
CA ALA A 50 -10.44 -16.70 -15.17
C ALA A 50 -9.31 -17.74 -15.01
N GLN A 51 -8.29 -17.42 -14.23
CA GLN A 51 -7.12 -18.27 -13.99
C GLN A 51 -7.23 -19.10 -12.70
N GLN A 52 -8.43 -19.14 -12.10
CA GLN A 52 -8.71 -19.79 -10.81
C GLN A 52 -8.48 -21.31 -10.79
N GLU A 53 -8.34 -21.98 -11.94
CA GLU A 53 -7.96 -23.41 -12.00
C GLU A 53 -6.53 -23.66 -11.48
N ASP A 54 -5.64 -22.68 -11.57
CA ASP A 54 -4.33 -22.73 -10.91
C ASP A 54 -4.51 -22.29 -9.45
N ARG A 55 -4.54 -23.27 -8.54
CA ARG A 55 -4.74 -23.16 -7.08
C ARG A 55 -3.78 -22.23 -6.30
N ILE A 56 -2.99 -21.41 -6.98
CA ILE A 56 -1.91 -20.62 -6.41
C ILE A 56 -2.26 -19.13 -6.56
N GLY A 57 -2.96 -18.56 -5.56
CA GLY A 57 -3.36 -17.15 -5.55
C GLY A 57 -2.19 -16.16 -5.46
N LEU A 58 -2.46 -14.92 -5.03
CA LEU A 58 -1.44 -13.88 -4.78
C LEU A 58 -0.30 -14.36 -3.85
N PHE A 59 -0.47 -15.46 -3.09
CA PHE A 59 0.62 -16.07 -2.33
C PHE A 59 1.74 -16.70 -3.19
N SER A 60 1.44 -17.16 -4.41
CA SER A 60 2.48 -17.59 -5.37
C SER A 60 3.52 -16.49 -5.60
N ILE A 61 3.11 -15.23 -5.53
CA ILE A 61 3.97 -14.06 -5.74
C ILE A 61 4.99 -13.93 -4.61
N VAL A 62 4.69 -14.40 -3.40
CA VAL A 62 5.66 -14.35 -2.31
C VAL A 62 6.85 -15.28 -2.59
N ASN A 63 6.62 -16.40 -3.25
CA ASN A 63 7.60 -17.48 -3.41
C ASN A 63 8.10 -17.66 -4.86
N HIS A 64 7.62 -16.86 -5.81
CA HIS A 64 8.04 -16.91 -7.21
C HIS A 64 8.73 -15.62 -7.63
N PRO A 65 9.73 -15.67 -8.53
CA PRO A 65 10.46 -16.87 -8.93
C PRO A 65 11.26 -17.44 -7.73
N PRO A 66 11.49 -18.78 -7.64
CA PRO A 66 12.39 -19.31 -6.64
C PRO A 66 13.77 -18.70 -6.86
N ARG A 67 14.21 -17.83 -5.95
CA ARG A 67 15.55 -17.29 -6.02
C ARG A 67 16.49 -18.36 -5.47
N SER A 68 17.19 -19.05 -6.37
CA SER A 68 18.24 -19.98 -5.96
C SER A 68 19.26 -19.25 -5.08
N GLN A 69 19.88 -19.95 -4.13
CA GLN A 69 21.05 -19.47 -3.37
C GLN A 69 22.26 -19.11 -4.26
N ASP A 70 22.13 -19.27 -5.58
CA ASP A 70 23.14 -18.89 -6.55
C ASP A 70 23.00 -17.41 -6.91
N ILE A 71 23.90 -16.60 -6.33
CA ILE A 71 24.01 -15.15 -6.51
C ILE A 71 24.21 -14.76 -8.00
N TYR A 72 24.60 -15.72 -8.85
CA TYR A 72 24.87 -15.50 -10.27
C TYR A 72 23.75 -15.96 -11.22
N ALA A 73 22.72 -16.65 -10.72
CA ALA A 73 21.57 -17.03 -11.54
C ALA A 73 20.61 -15.83 -11.67
N PRO A 74 20.28 -15.36 -12.89
CA PRO A 74 19.30 -14.31 -13.09
C PRO A 74 17.90 -14.87 -12.78
N ASN A 75 17.50 -14.80 -11.50
CA ASN A 75 16.14 -15.14 -11.06
C ASN A 75 15.21 -13.97 -11.42
N MET A 76 15.04 -13.73 -12.72
CA MET A 76 14.20 -12.65 -13.22
C MET A 76 12.73 -13.02 -12.97
N PRO A 77 11.94 -12.13 -12.35
CA PRO A 77 10.50 -12.36 -12.23
C PRO A 77 9.88 -12.47 -13.62
N SER A 78 8.93 -13.39 -13.79
CA SER A 78 8.17 -13.47 -15.03
C SER A 78 7.42 -12.15 -15.27
N LEU A 79 7.08 -11.89 -16.54
CA LEU A 79 6.26 -10.73 -16.89
C LEU A 79 4.94 -10.74 -16.10
N ARG A 80 4.29 -11.90 -16.01
CA ARG A 80 3.11 -12.10 -15.18
C ARG A 80 3.36 -11.71 -13.73
N HIS A 81 4.41 -12.26 -13.11
CA HIS A 81 4.71 -11.97 -11.70
C HIS A 81 4.87 -10.46 -11.47
N SER A 82 5.64 -9.79 -12.33
CA SER A 82 5.85 -8.34 -12.26
C SER A 82 4.55 -7.56 -12.42
N ALA A 83 3.74 -7.90 -13.43
CA ALA A 83 2.44 -7.27 -13.65
C ALA A 83 1.48 -7.48 -12.46
N THR A 84 1.53 -8.66 -11.85
CA THR A 84 0.71 -9.03 -10.69
C THR A 84 1.09 -8.19 -9.45
N LEU A 85 2.37 -7.96 -9.20
CA LEU A 85 2.84 -7.05 -8.13
C LEU A 85 2.44 -5.61 -8.37
N ILE A 86 2.52 -5.13 -9.62
CA ILE A 86 2.11 -3.77 -9.97
C ILE A 86 0.59 -3.63 -9.78
N ALA A 87 -0.19 -4.59 -10.26
CA ALA A 87 -1.64 -4.63 -10.08
C ALA A 87 -2.04 -4.63 -8.59
N LEU A 88 -1.32 -5.40 -7.76
CA LEU A 88 -1.51 -5.42 -6.31
C LEU A 88 -1.28 -4.04 -5.69
N ARG A 89 -0.21 -3.35 -6.09
CA ARG A 89 0.09 -1.98 -5.62
C ARG A 89 -0.96 -0.97 -6.09
N GLN A 90 -1.37 -1.04 -7.34
CA GLN A 90 -2.43 -0.17 -7.89
C GLN A 90 -3.76 -0.38 -7.16
N GLU A 91 -4.08 -1.62 -6.80
CA GLU A 91 -5.25 -1.94 -5.98
C GLU A 91 -5.14 -1.37 -4.57
N ILE A 92 -3.98 -1.52 -3.91
CA ILE A 92 -3.69 -0.92 -2.59
C ILE A 92 -3.94 0.60 -2.64
N TRP A 93 -3.38 1.29 -3.62
CA TRP A 93 -3.61 2.73 -3.80
C TRP A 93 -5.09 3.04 -4.01
N SER A 94 -5.78 2.29 -4.86
CA SER A 94 -7.19 2.54 -5.20
C SER A 94 -8.11 2.34 -4.00
N VAL A 95 -7.88 1.29 -3.20
CA VAL A 95 -8.63 1.06 -1.95
C VAL A 95 -8.45 2.20 -0.97
N LEU A 96 -7.23 2.71 -0.83
CA LEU A 96 -6.92 3.80 0.09
C LEU A 96 -7.50 5.14 -0.38
N LEU A 97 -7.34 5.48 -1.66
CA LEU A 97 -7.83 6.72 -2.25
C LEU A 97 -9.36 6.78 -2.26
N TYR A 98 -10.02 5.70 -2.68
CA TYR A 98 -11.48 5.68 -2.87
C TYR A 98 -12.24 5.07 -1.68
N ARG A 99 -11.53 4.63 -0.64
CA ARG A 99 -12.09 4.05 0.59
C ARG A 99 -13.09 2.91 0.32
N ARG A 100 -12.79 2.08 -0.69
CA ARG A 100 -13.66 1.00 -1.17
C ARG A 100 -13.14 -0.39 -0.77
N SER A 101 -13.98 -1.42 -0.90
CA SER A 101 -13.58 -2.80 -0.67
C SER A 101 -12.44 -3.23 -1.60
N PHE A 102 -11.54 -4.07 -1.08
CA PHE A 102 -10.46 -4.72 -1.83
C PHE A 102 -11.05 -5.79 -2.77
N ARG A 103 -10.69 -5.74 -4.05
CA ARG A 103 -11.31 -6.51 -5.14
C ARG A 103 -10.42 -7.63 -5.69
N LEU A 104 -9.10 -7.50 -5.59
CA LEU A 104 -8.21 -8.56 -6.06
C LEU A 104 -8.34 -9.81 -5.18
N PRO A 105 -8.39 -11.01 -5.79
CA PRO A 105 -8.56 -12.22 -5.02
C PRO A 105 -7.27 -12.60 -4.28
N LEU A 106 -7.30 -12.44 -2.96
CA LEU A 106 -6.30 -12.98 -2.03
C LEU A 106 -6.66 -14.45 -1.73
N TYR A 107 -6.29 -15.38 -2.62
CA TYR A 107 -6.40 -16.82 -2.38
C TYR A 107 -5.09 -17.39 -1.80
N GLY A 108 -5.20 -18.46 -0.99
CA GLY A 108 -4.07 -19.32 -0.66
C GLY A 108 -3.26 -18.96 0.59
N THR A 109 -3.66 -17.94 1.35
CA THR A 109 -3.04 -17.63 2.65
C THR A 109 -4.08 -17.47 3.73
N GLU A 110 -4.23 -18.51 4.55
CA GLU A 110 -5.04 -18.45 5.76
C GLU A 110 -4.28 -17.77 6.90
N ASP A 111 -2.94 -17.65 6.80
CA ASP A 111 -2.10 -17.11 7.86
C ASP A 111 -1.09 -16.05 7.38
N CYS A 112 -1.50 -14.79 7.47
CA CYS A 112 -0.62 -13.63 7.26
C CYS A 112 0.35 -13.39 8.44
N SER A 113 0.31 -14.22 9.50
CA SER A 113 1.21 -14.11 10.65
C SER A 113 2.54 -14.84 10.47
N GLN A 114 2.69 -15.62 9.38
CA GLN A 114 3.94 -16.30 9.07
C GLN A 114 5.07 -15.27 8.88
N PHE A 115 5.88 -15.17 9.92
CA PHE A 115 7.08 -14.37 10.01
C PHE A 115 8.11 -15.31 10.64
N ASP A 116 9.03 -15.82 9.83
CA ASP A 116 10.16 -16.61 10.32
C ASP A 116 11.40 -15.70 10.33
N PRO A 117 11.89 -15.30 11.53
CA PRO A 117 13.08 -14.46 11.65
C PRO A 117 14.37 -15.14 11.14
N ASP A 118 14.40 -16.47 11.12
CA ASP A 118 15.56 -17.27 10.72
C ASP A 118 15.54 -17.63 9.21
N ASP A 119 14.49 -17.18 8.51
CA ASP A 119 14.36 -17.38 7.08
C ASP A 119 15.37 -16.53 6.30
N ASN A 120 16.00 -17.14 5.28
CA ASN A 120 16.97 -16.48 4.41
C ASN A 120 16.27 -15.65 3.31
N ALA A 121 15.31 -14.82 3.71
CA ALA A 121 14.54 -13.96 2.83
C ALA A 121 15.34 -12.70 2.44
N ASP A 122 15.40 -12.41 1.14
CA ASP A 122 16.04 -11.21 0.63
C ASP A 122 15.11 -9.97 0.71
N ASP A 123 15.62 -8.80 0.29
CA ASP A 123 14.86 -7.54 0.30
C ASP A 123 13.49 -7.65 -0.40
N TYR A 124 13.43 -8.39 -1.51
CA TYR A 124 12.23 -8.52 -2.34
C TYR A 124 11.25 -9.53 -1.76
N ASP A 125 11.73 -10.63 -1.18
CA ASP A 125 10.89 -11.58 -0.48
C ASP A 125 10.13 -10.86 0.65
N TRP A 126 10.84 -10.04 1.42
CA TRP A 126 10.25 -9.20 2.47
C TRP A 126 9.25 -8.18 1.90
N ALA A 127 9.60 -7.50 0.81
CA ALA A 127 8.68 -6.54 0.20
C ALA A 127 7.40 -7.19 -0.32
N ASN A 128 7.50 -8.36 -0.94
CA ASN A 128 6.34 -9.13 -1.41
C ASN A 128 5.47 -9.58 -0.23
N ARG A 129 6.08 -10.08 0.87
CA ARG A 129 5.36 -10.43 2.11
C ARG A 129 4.62 -9.22 2.68
N ILE A 130 5.25 -8.06 2.73
CA ILE A 130 4.65 -6.83 3.25
C ILE A 130 3.50 -6.35 2.35
N LEU A 131 3.65 -6.41 1.02
CA LEU A 131 2.56 -6.06 0.10
C LEU A 131 1.34 -6.97 0.29
N VAL A 132 1.56 -8.27 0.45
CA VAL A 132 0.50 -9.23 0.74
C VAL A 132 -0.14 -8.94 2.10
N TRP A 133 0.65 -8.75 3.15
CA TRP A 133 0.14 -8.38 4.48
C TRP A 133 -0.67 -7.07 4.45
N CYS A 134 -0.20 -6.04 3.73
CA CYS A 134 -0.93 -4.80 3.49
C CYS A 134 -2.27 -5.07 2.80
N ALA A 135 -2.28 -5.88 1.75
CA ALA A 135 -3.50 -6.25 1.04
C ALA A 135 -4.51 -6.98 1.95
N TYR A 136 -4.04 -7.89 2.81
CA TYR A 136 -4.86 -8.55 3.82
C TYR A 136 -5.43 -7.56 4.84
N ALA A 137 -4.63 -6.62 5.33
CA ALA A 137 -5.08 -5.57 6.24
C ALA A 137 -6.16 -4.70 5.59
N LEU A 138 -5.98 -4.31 4.33
CA LEU A 138 -6.98 -3.56 3.57
C LEU A 138 -8.27 -4.35 3.36
N LYS A 139 -8.18 -5.61 2.92
CA LYS A 139 -9.34 -6.50 2.78
C LYS A 139 -10.08 -6.66 4.10
N PHE A 140 -9.37 -6.77 5.23
CA PHE A 140 -9.98 -6.85 6.55
C PHE A 140 -10.66 -5.54 6.99
N CYS A 141 -10.03 -4.39 6.72
CA CYS A 141 -10.48 -3.10 7.21
C CYS A 141 -11.56 -2.44 6.35
N PHE A 142 -11.53 -2.66 5.04
CA PHE A 142 -12.45 -2.10 4.04
C PHE A 142 -13.39 -3.15 3.44
N GLY A 143 -13.18 -4.44 3.71
CA GLY A 143 -14.10 -5.50 3.30
C GLY A 143 -15.47 -5.29 3.93
N THR A 144 -16.48 -5.08 3.10
CA THR A 144 -17.87 -5.19 3.50
C THR A 144 -18.13 -6.63 3.96
N SER A 145 -18.92 -6.78 5.03
CA SER A 145 -19.58 -8.05 5.35
C SER A 145 -20.54 -8.38 4.20
N SER A 146 -20.00 -8.84 3.07
CA SER A 146 -20.75 -9.11 1.85
C SER A 146 -21.60 -10.35 2.04
N GLU A 147 -22.82 -10.31 1.52
CA GLU A 147 -23.84 -11.36 1.46
C GLU A 147 -23.34 -12.67 0.80
N ASN A 148 -22.14 -12.65 0.21
CA ASN A 148 -21.46 -13.79 -0.43
C ASN A 148 -20.21 -14.29 0.31
N CYS A 149 -19.86 -13.75 1.48
CA CYS A 149 -18.86 -14.39 2.34
C CYS A 149 -19.52 -15.58 3.04
N PRO A 150 -18.94 -16.80 2.98
CA PRO A 150 -19.44 -17.94 3.75
C PRO A 150 -19.63 -17.52 5.20
N GLU A 151 -20.72 -17.93 5.86
CA GLU A 151 -21.02 -17.57 7.25
C GLU A 151 -19.84 -17.84 8.20
N ALA A 152 -19.00 -18.83 7.87
CA ALA A 152 -17.75 -19.16 8.55
C ALA A 152 -16.72 -18.00 8.59
N GLU A 153 -16.65 -17.17 7.54
CA GLU A 153 -15.69 -16.06 7.46
C GLU A 153 -16.10 -14.83 8.27
N ASN A 154 -17.42 -14.65 8.48
CA ASN A 154 -17.98 -13.56 9.27
C ASN A 154 -18.12 -13.92 10.77
N HIS A 155 -17.74 -15.13 11.17
CA HIS A 155 -17.80 -15.56 12.56
C HIS A 155 -16.88 -14.68 13.45
N PRO A 156 -17.36 -14.17 14.61
CA PRO A 156 -16.60 -13.26 15.46
C PRO A 156 -15.21 -13.79 15.86
N LYS A 157 -15.11 -15.10 16.10
CA LYS A 157 -13.84 -15.77 16.45
C LYS A 157 -12.84 -15.73 15.29
N ALA A 158 -13.26 -16.09 14.07
CA ALA A 158 -12.42 -16.05 12.89
C ALA A 158 -11.96 -14.62 12.56
N ARG A 159 -12.83 -13.63 12.76
CA ARG A 159 -12.47 -12.22 12.61
C ARG A 159 -11.44 -11.76 13.66
N ALA A 160 -11.55 -12.23 14.90
CA ALA A 160 -10.57 -11.94 15.95
C ALA A 160 -9.22 -12.61 15.67
N GLU A 161 -9.21 -13.86 15.19
CA GLU A 161 -8.00 -14.58 14.78
C GLU A 161 -7.28 -13.85 13.64
N ARG A 162 -7.99 -13.42 12.59
CA ARG A 162 -7.42 -12.62 11.50
C ARG A 162 -6.84 -11.29 11.98
N TRP A 163 -7.54 -10.59 12.87
CA TRP A 163 -7.04 -9.35 13.48
C TRP A 163 -5.75 -9.59 14.26
N ASN A 164 -5.72 -10.66 15.05
CA ASN A 164 -4.54 -11.04 15.81
C ASN A 164 -3.38 -11.39 14.87
N ALA A 165 -3.62 -12.15 13.80
CA ALA A 165 -2.59 -12.47 12.80
C ALA A 165 -1.97 -11.21 12.18
N LEU A 166 -2.80 -10.23 11.79
CA LEU A 166 -2.34 -8.95 11.25
C LEU A 166 -1.47 -8.17 12.25
N LYS A 167 -1.89 -8.12 13.52
CA LYS A 167 -1.14 -7.46 14.60
C LYS A 167 0.12 -8.22 15.01
N THR A 168 0.13 -9.55 14.92
CA THR A 168 1.29 -10.40 15.17
C THR A 168 2.37 -10.12 14.12
N PHE A 169 2.02 -10.04 12.83
CA PHE A 169 2.99 -9.66 11.80
C PHE A 169 3.61 -8.27 12.08
N GLU A 170 2.77 -7.27 12.40
CA GLU A 170 3.24 -5.93 12.75
C GLU A 170 4.21 -5.93 13.94
N HIS A 171 3.89 -6.71 14.98
CA HIS A 171 4.75 -6.86 16.15
C HIS A 171 6.07 -7.56 15.82
N ASN A 172 6.01 -8.63 15.04
CA ASN A 172 7.20 -9.39 14.65
C ASN A 172 8.12 -8.56 13.75
N TRP A 173 7.57 -7.74 12.86
CA TRP A 173 8.33 -6.79 12.06
C TRP A 173 9.15 -5.81 12.93
N ASP A 174 8.57 -5.33 14.03
CA ASP A 174 9.29 -4.45 14.97
C ASP A 174 10.33 -5.19 15.81
N ALA A 175 9.98 -6.37 16.32
CA ALA A 175 10.84 -7.16 17.19
C ALA A 175 12.04 -7.78 16.44
N HIS A 176 11.84 -8.12 15.17
CA HIS A 176 12.79 -8.88 14.36
C HIS A 176 13.04 -8.19 13.01
N LEU A 177 13.10 -6.85 13.00
CA LEU A 177 13.38 -6.07 11.79
C LEU A 177 14.64 -6.62 11.10
N PRO A 178 14.55 -7.09 9.84
CA PRO A 178 15.70 -7.66 9.17
C PRO A 178 16.83 -6.62 9.08
N PRO A 179 18.10 -6.97 9.36
CA PRO A 179 19.18 -6.00 9.46
C PRO A 179 19.36 -5.12 8.21
N HIS A 180 19.11 -5.67 7.02
CA HIS A 180 19.22 -4.96 5.75
C HIS A 180 18.15 -3.86 5.57
N TYR A 181 17.05 -3.89 6.34
CA TYR A 181 16.02 -2.85 6.36
C TYR A 181 16.37 -1.65 7.25
N LYS A 182 17.51 -1.66 7.96
CA LYS A 182 17.98 -0.48 8.70
C LYS A 182 18.46 0.59 7.72
N PRO A 183 18.15 1.88 7.96
CA PRO A 183 18.60 2.94 7.07
C PRO A 183 20.13 3.04 7.07
N LEU A 184 20.71 3.20 5.88
CA LEU A 184 22.13 3.52 5.68
C LEU A 184 22.48 4.87 6.31
N ALA A 185 21.55 5.82 6.23
CA ALA A 185 21.64 7.11 6.90
C ALA A 185 20.26 7.55 7.37
N TYR A 186 20.21 8.06 8.60
CA TYR A 186 19.01 8.65 9.17
C TYR A 186 19.30 10.06 9.68
N ARG A 187 18.46 11.01 9.28
CA ARG A 187 18.43 12.36 9.84
C ARG A 187 17.00 12.70 10.23
N ALA A 188 16.81 13.00 11.50
CA ALA A 188 15.54 13.47 12.03
C ALA A 188 15.10 14.78 11.36
N ARG A 189 13.80 15.04 11.36
CA ARG A 189 13.24 16.33 10.96
C ARG A 189 13.78 17.46 11.85
N ASP A 190 13.90 18.65 11.28
CA ASP A 190 14.31 19.87 11.97
C ASP A 190 13.40 21.04 11.50
N PRO A 191 12.21 21.19 12.11
CA PRO A 191 11.27 22.26 11.76
C PRO A 191 11.87 23.66 11.90
N ALA A 192 12.81 23.88 12.83
CA ALA A 192 13.48 25.17 13.00
C ALA A 192 14.33 25.56 11.77
N ARG A 193 14.68 24.58 10.92
CA ARG A 193 15.40 24.78 9.65
C ARG A 193 14.50 24.56 8.43
N GLY A 194 13.18 24.47 8.61
CA GLY A 194 12.23 24.17 7.53
C GLY A 194 12.33 22.73 7.00
N GLN A 195 12.94 21.80 7.76
CA GLN A 195 13.08 20.40 7.37
C GLN A 195 11.97 19.58 8.07
N TYR A 196 10.80 19.54 7.46
CA TYR A 196 9.61 18.97 8.09
C TYR A 196 9.52 17.44 8.03
N PHE A 197 10.16 16.82 7.03
CA PHE A 197 10.25 15.36 6.88
C PHE A 197 11.65 14.85 7.23
N PRO A 198 11.78 13.64 7.81
CA PRO A 198 13.07 13.01 8.03
C PRO A 198 13.74 12.62 6.71
N LYS A 199 15.06 12.50 6.69
CA LYS A 199 15.81 11.88 5.58
C LYS A 199 16.22 10.47 5.96
N MET A 200 15.90 9.51 5.12
CA MET A 200 16.07 8.08 5.40
C MET A 200 16.58 7.39 4.14
N TRP A 201 17.87 7.08 4.11
CA TRP A 201 18.51 6.47 2.95
C TRP A 201 18.55 4.96 3.13
N HIS A 202 18.08 4.24 2.12
CA HIS A 202 18.07 2.78 2.07
C HIS A 202 18.89 2.30 0.89
N ALA A 203 19.23 1.01 0.86
CA ALA A 203 20.11 0.46 -0.16
C ALA A 203 19.45 0.36 -1.54
N ASN A 204 18.13 0.21 -1.59
CA ASN A 204 17.37 0.07 -2.83
C ASN A 204 15.88 0.45 -2.65
N ASP A 205 15.20 0.63 -3.79
CA ASP A 205 13.79 1.03 -3.85
C ASP A 205 12.83 -0.01 -3.25
N CYS A 206 13.21 -1.29 -3.29
CA CYS A 206 12.40 -2.38 -2.77
C CYS A 206 12.22 -2.25 -1.25
N GLN A 207 13.31 -1.93 -0.54
CA GLN A 207 13.28 -1.64 0.89
C GLN A 207 12.40 -0.42 1.20
N VAL A 208 12.50 0.64 0.40
CA VAL A 208 11.71 1.87 0.57
C VAL A 208 10.22 1.56 0.39
N LEU A 209 9.86 0.82 -0.66
CA LEU A 209 8.50 0.38 -0.93
C LEU A 209 7.94 -0.41 0.25
N ALA A 210 8.66 -1.42 0.72
CA ALA A 210 8.27 -2.23 1.87
C ALA A 210 8.01 -1.37 3.11
N LEU A 211 8.94 -0.50 3.49
CA LEU A 211 8.81 0.36 4.66
C LEU A 211 7.63 1.35 4.55
N GLN A 212 7.35 1.88 3.35
CA GLN A 212 6.17 2.72 3.14
C GLN A 212 4.86 1.94 3.33
N HIS A 213 4.80 0.70 2.84
CA HIS A 213 3.62 -0.15 2.99
C HIS A 213 3.46 -0.63 4.44
N VAL A 214 4.55 -0.77 5.21
CA VAL A 214 4.49 -0.94 6.68
C VAL A 214 3.77 0.22 7.35
N GLU A 215 4.20 1.44 7.08
CA GLU A 215 3.62 2.63 7.69
C GLU A 215 2.16 2.89 7.22
N LEU A 216 1.83 2.63 5.95
CA LEU A 216 0.45 2.68 5.46
C LEU A 216 -0.45 1.66 6.16
N THR A 217 0.04 0.44 6.35
CA THR A 217 -0.74 -0.60 7.03
C THR A 217 -0.94 -0.27 8.51
N ARG A 218 0.06 0.31 9.17
CA ARG A 218 -0.06 0.85 10.53
C ARG A 218 -1.15 1.90 10.64
N ILE A 219 -1.20 2.85 9.71
CA ILE A 219 -2.27 3.86 9.62
C ILE A 219 -3.63 3.18 9.57
N VAL A 220 -3.81 2.24 8.64
CA VAL A 220 -5.09 1.54 8.43
C VAL A 220 -5.51 0.75 9.66
N LEU A 221 -4.61 -0.04 10.25
CA LEU A 221 -4.87 -0.84 11.43
C LEU A 221 -5.16 0.03 12.66
N ALA A 222 -4.42 1.13 12.85
CA ALA A 222 -4.64 2.05 13.96
C ALA A 222 -6.03 2.69 13.90
N VAL A 223 -6.44 3.19 12.72
CA VAL A 223 -7.78 3.76 12.51
C VAL A 223 -8.87 2.70 12.71
N HIS A 224 -8.70 1.51 12.14
CA HIS A 224 -9.69 0.44 12.30
C HIS A 224 -9.82 -0.03 13.76
N GLY A 225 -8.71 -0.15 14.49
CA GLY A 225 -8.70 -0.49 15.91
C GLY A 225 -9.34 0.59 16.78
N ALA A 226 -9.13 1.86 16.45
CA ALA A 226 -9.71 2.99 17.17
C ALA A 226 -11.25 3.03 17.07
N LYS A 227 -11.83 2.67 15.92
CA LYS A 227 -13.29 2.57 15.72
C LYS A 227 -13.97 1.62 16.71
N LYS A 228 -13.25 0.66 17.28
CA LYS A 228 -13.77 -0.33 18.24
C LYS A 228 -13.68 0.16 19.70
N ARG A 229 -13.02 1.29 19.98
CA ARG A 229 -12.87 1.82 21.35
C ARG A 229 -14.17 2.51 21.79
N ARG A 230 -14.59 2.25 23.03
CA ARG A 230 -15.81 2.84 23.63
C ARG A 230 -15.52 4.20 24.25
N LEU A 231 -16.55 5.05 24.32
CA LEU A 231 -16.51 6.34 25.02
C LEU A 231 -16.18 6.13 26.50
N GLY A 232 -15.28 6.95 27.05
CA GLY A 232 -14.85 6.85 28.44
C GLY A 232 -13.78 7.87 28.81
N ILE A 233 -13.40 7.90 30.10
CA ILE A 233 -12.30 8.72 30.60
C ILE A 233 -11.02 8.34 29.83
N GLY A 234 -10.33 9.33 29.27
CA GLY A 234 -9.14 9.12 28.43
C GLY A 234 -9.40 9.00 26.93
N ALA A 235 -10.66 9.04 26.45
CA ALA A 235 -10.97 8.99 25.02
C ALA A 235 -10.31 10.13 24.22
N HIS A 236 -10.28 11.34 24.78
CA HIS A 236 -9.62 12.48 24.15
C HIS A 236 -8.11 12.27 24.01
N ALA A 237 -7.43 11.86 25.09
CA ALA A 237 -5.99 11.56 25.06
C ALA A 237 -5.67 10.42 24.08
N ALA A 238 -6.53 9.41 23.98
CA ALA A 238 -6.41 8.34 23.00
C ALA A 238 -6.59 8.83 21.55
N GLY A 239 -7.44 9.83 21.32
CA GLY A 239 -7.59 10.51 20.04
C GLY A 239 -6.31 11.25 19.63
N LEU A 240 -5.77 12.09 20.52
CA LEU A 240 -4.52 12.80 20.27
C LEU A 240 -3.34 11.85 20.00
N ALA A 241 -3.27 10.74 20.74
CA ALA A 241 -2.25 9.71 20.52
C ALA A 241 -2.40 9.01 19.16
N LEU A 242 -3.65 8.78 18.70
CA LEU A 242 -3.90 8.27 17.37
C LEU A 242 -3.44 9.27 16.30
N GLU A 243 -3.85 10.53 16.40
CA GLU A 243 -3.46 11.58 15.46
C GLU A 243 -1.94 11.73 15.35
N GLU A 244 -1.22 11.66 16.48
CA GLU A 244 0.25 11.71 16.44
C GLU A 244 0.88 10.48 15.79
N LEU A 245 0.30 9.30 15.99
CA LEU A 245 0.71 8.09 15.26
C LEU A 245 0.51 8.27 13.76
N LEU A 246 -0.64 8.80 13.33
CA LEU A 246 -0.94 9.04 11.92
C LEU A 246 0.04 10.04 11.32
N ARG A 247 0.25 11.20 11.94
CA ARG A 247 1.24 12.20 11.51
C ARG A 247 2.64 11.59 11.45
N GLY A 248 3.04 10.84 12.48
CA GLY A 248 4.35 10.19 12.56
C GLY A 248 4.60 9.20 11.42
N ALA A 249 3.62 8.35 11.12
CA ALA A 249 3.67 7.40 10.01
C ALA A 249 3.74 8.14 8.65
N THR A 250 2.86 9.13 8.42
CA THR A 250 2.88 9.93 7.17
C THR A 250 4.20 10.65 6.97
N ARG A 251 4.79 11.26 8.01
CA ARG A 251 6.12 11.89 7.92
C ARG A 251 7.20 10.90 7.49
N LYS A 252 7.18 9.66 8.00
CA LYS A 252 8.12 8.62 7.56
C LYS A 252 7.89 8.26 6.09
N ILE A 253 6.65 8.05 5.67
CA ILE A 253 6.33 7.71 4.27
C ILE A 253 6.84 8.82 3.33
N CYS A 254 6.62 10.09 3.66
CA CYS A 254 7.13 11.24 2.92
C CYS A 254 8.66 11.34 2.95
N GLY A 255 9.28 11.07 4.10
CA GLY A 255 10.74 11.08 4.23
C GLY A 255 11.44 9.98 3.42
N LEU A 256 10.83 8.79 3.35
CA LEU A 256 11.23 7.70 2.47
C LEU A 256 11.15 8.13 1.00
N ALA A 257 10.00 8.70 0.58
CA ALA A 257 9.79 9.16 -0.79
C ALA A 257 10.76 10.28 -1.21
N LEU A 258 10.94 11.30 -0.37
CA LEU A 258 11.84 12.43 -0.69
C LEU A 258 13.31 12.02 -0.75
N SER A 259 13.68 10.99 0.02
CA SER A 259 15.02 10.38 -0.07
C SER A 259 15.21 9.58 -1.36
N ASN A 260 14.13 9.29 -2.08
CA ASN A 260 14.08 8.52 -3.31
C ASN A 260 13.23 9.19 -4.41
N HIS A 261 13.27 10.52 -4.50
CA HIS A 261 12.27 11.32 -5.22
C HIS A 261 12.15 11.04 -6.74
N GLN A 262 13.13 10.36 -7.34
CA GLN A 262 13.11 9.95 -8.75
C GLN A 262 12.26 8.68 -8.97
N ASP A 263 12.00 7.90 -7.92
CA ASP A 263 11.16 6.72 -8.01
C ASP A 263 9.68 7.10 -7.87
N GLN A 264 8.95 6.87 -8.95
CA GLN A 264 7.54 7.22 -9.01
C GLN A 264 6.67 6.46 -7.98
N PRO A 265 6.73 5.12 -7.87
CA PRO A 265 5.90 4.38 -6.92
C PRO A 265 6.04 4.86 -5.47
N THR A 266 7.25 5.23 -5.03
CA THR A 266 7.45 5.74 -3.66
C THR A 266 6.84 7.11 -3.45
N MET A 267 6.94 8.00 -4.45
CA MET A 267 6.29 9.31 -4.42
C MET A 267 4.76 9.20 -4.44
N VAL A 268 4.19 8.34 -5.28
CA VAL A 268 2.74 8.08 -5.33
C VAL A 268 2.24 7.50 -4.01
N THR A 269 2.96 6.53 -3.45
CA THR A 269 2.60 5.90 -2.15
C THR A 269 2.57 6.93 -1.02
N ALA A 270 3.50 7.90 -1.02
CA ALA A 270 3.46 9.02 -0.09
C ALA A 270 2.29 9.99 -0.34
N GLY A 271 1.97 10.28 -1.60
CA GLY A 271 0.76 11.04 -1.95
C GLY A 271 -0.53 10.38 -1.45
N VAL A 272 -0.62 9.04 -1.55
CA VAL A 272 -1.73 8.26 -0.96
C VAL A 272 -1.73 8.35 0.57
N GLY A 273 -0.56 8.27 1.23
CA GLY A 273 -0.47 8.47 2.68
C GLY A 273 -0.91 9.87 3.13
N ILE A 274 -0.57 10.90 2.34
CA ILE A 274 -0.99 12.29 2.55
C ILE A 274 -2.51 12.43 2.36
N SER A 275 -3.12 11.84 1.33
CA SER A 275 -4.57 11.95 1.13
C SER A 275 -5.39 11.30 2.26
N LEU A 276 -4.82 10.31 2.94
CA LEU A 276 -5.45 9.65 4.09
C LEU A 276 -5.33 10.45 5.39
N CYS A 277 -4.16 11.04 5.65
CA CYS A 277 -3.79 11.56 6.97
C CYS A 277 -3.35 13.03 6.99
N GLY A 278 -3.31 13.69 5.84
CA GLY A 278 -2.85 15.07 5.70
C GLY A 278 -3.68 16.07 6.50
N GLU A 279 -4.98 15.78 6.72
CA GLU A 279 -5.85 16.64 7.53
C GLU A 279 -5.36 16.81 8.98
N TYR A 280 -4.67 15.80 9.53
CA TYR A 280 -4.21 15.80 10.92
C TYR A 280 -2.97 16.67 11.15
N PHE A 281 -2.38 17.28 10.12
CA PHE A 281 -1.22 18.16 10.28
C PHE A 281 -1.66 19.55 10.73
N ASP A 282 -1.09 20.03 11.84
CA ASP A 282 -1.45 21.32 12.45
C ASP A 282 -0.42 22.42 12.22
N ASP A 283 0.85 22.03 12.07
CA ASP A 283 1.94 22.98 11.85
C ASP A 283 1.85 23.60 10.44
N PRO A 284 1.77 24.94 10.30
CA PRO A 284 1.67 25.59 8.99
C PRO A 284 2.84 25.28 8.06
N GLY A 285 4.03 25.07 8.61
CA GLY A 285 5.22 24.71 7.85
C GLY A 285 5.14 23.30 7.29
N GLU A 286 4.67 22.33 8.08
CA GLU A 286 4.38 20.97 7.62
C GLU A 286 3.28 20.96 6.55
N ARG A 287 2.22 21.75 6.73
CA ARG A 287 1.15 21.89 5.73
C ARG A 287 1.69 22.41 4.40
N GLN A 288 2.55 23.43 4.43
CA GLN A 288 3.20 23.94 3.23
C GLN A 288 4.12 22.88 2.60
N ALA A 289 4.91 22.16 3.41
CA ALA A 289 5.77 21.09 2.91
C ALA A 289 4.97 19.93 2.27
N ILE A 290 3.77 19.65 2.75
CA ILE A 290 2.83 18.70 2.11
C ILE A 290 2.37 19.23 0.76
N VAL A 291 1.99 20.51 0.66
CA VAL A 291 1.58 21.13 -0.62
C VAL A 291 2.74 21.09 -1.63
N ASP A 292 3.96 21.42 -1.19
CA ASP A 292 5.14 21.38 -2.04
C ASP A 292 5.46 19.94 -2.50
N PHE A 293 5.32 18.95 -1.60
CA PHE A 293 5.45 17.53 -1.93
C PHE A 293 4.46 17.11 -3.03
N MET A 294 3.18 17.49 -2.89
CA MET A 294 2.14 17.15 -3.86
C MET A 294 2.40 17.83 -5.22
N ALA A 295 2.87 19.08 -5.20
CA ALA A 295 3.27 19.79 -6.41
C ALA A 295 4.45 19.10 -7.11
N ASP A 296 5.45 18.61 -6.36
CA ASP A 296 6.55 17.83 -6.92
C ASP A 296 6.10 16.49 -7.49
N LEU A 297 5.16 15.81 -6.82
CA LEU A 297 4.57 14.57 -7.31
C LEU A 297 3.83 14.78 -8.64
N GLU A 298 3.05 15.86 -8.77
CA GLU A 298 2.36 16.19 -10.02
C GLU A 298 3.34 16.61 -11.13
N ARG A 299 4.33 17.44 -10.79
CA ARG A 299 5.32 17.95 -11.76
C ARG A 299 6.28 16.89 -12.28
N LEU A 300 6.76 16.00 -11.41
CA LEU A 300 7.78 15.00 -11.77
C LEU A 300 7.18 13.70 -12.29
N HIS A 301 6.02 13.31 -11.77
CA HIS A 301 5.45 11.98 -11.99
C HIS A 301 4.06 12.01 -12.62
N ALA A 302 3.59 13.20 -13.03
CA ALA A 302 2.28 13.45 -13.64
C ALA A 302 1.08 13.01 -12.78
N TRP A 303 1.30 12.65 -11.51
CA TRP A 303 0.23 12.11 -10.68
C TRP A 303 -0.73 13.23 -10.26
N PRO A 304 -2.05 13.03 -10.40
CA PRO A 304 -3.05 14.06 -10.14
C PRO A 304 -3.15 14.37 -8.64
N THR A 305 -2.84 15.61 -8.23
CA THR A 305 -2.85 16.00 -6.81
C THR A 305 -3.81 17.12 -6.46
N SER A 306 -4.25 17.91 -7.46
CA SER A 306 -5.03 19.13 -7.27
C SER A 306 -6.24 18.95 -6.33
N SER A 307 -7.08 17.94 -6.57
CA SER A 307 -8.28 17.68 -5.76
C SER A 307 -7.96 17.36 -4.28
N VAL A 308 -6.85 16.65 -4.04
CA VAL A 308 -6.38 16.33 -2.69
C VAL A 308 -5.86 17.60 -2.01
N VAL A 309 -5.08 18.42 -2.71
CA VAL A 309 -4.55 19.68 -2.17
C VAL A 309 -5.67 20.64 -1.79
N ASP A 310 -6.70 20.79 -2.63
CA ASP A 310 -7.85 21.64 -2.36
C ASP A 310 -8.66 21.15 -1.14
N ALA A 311 -8.87 19.82 -1.05
CA ALA A 311 -9.53 19.22 0.10
C ALA A 311 -8.73 19.43 1.41
N LEU A 312 -7.40 19.30 1.36
CA LEU A 312 -6.54 19.52 2.52
C LEU A 312 -6.54 20.99 2.96
N ARG A 313 -6.43 21.94 2.02
CA ARG A 313 -6.51 23.37 2.32
C ARG A 313 -7.84 23.73 2.99
N SER A 314 -8.94 23.19 2.45
CA SER A 314 -10.27 23.36 3.03
C SER A 314 -10.35 22.79 4.46
N ALA A 315 -9.82 21.58 4.68
CA ALA A 315 -9.80 20.92 6.00
C ALA A 315 -8.95 21.68 7.03
N TRP A 316 -7.86 22.31 6.61
CA TRP A 316 -6.98 23.11 7.46
C TRP A 316 -7.55 24.49 7.82
N GLY A 317 -8.73 24.84 7.32
CA GLY A 317 -9.38 26.13 7.54
C GLY A 317 -8.98 27.23 6.54
N GLY A 318 -8.31 26.86 5.44
CA GLY A 318 -8.01 27.73 4.32
C GLY A 318 -9.03 27.57 3.20
N GLY A 319 -10.21 28.18 3.34
CA GLY A 319 -11.01 28.55 2.16
C GLY A 319 -10.31 29.69 1.39
N PRO A 320 -10.59 29.85 0.09
CA PRO A 320 -9.93 30.84 -0.78
C PRO A 320 -9.96 32.27 -0.25
#